data_AF-B6YU10-F1
#
_entry.id   AF-B6YU10-F1
#
_cell.length_a   1.000
_cell.length_b   1.000
_cell.length_c   1.000
_cell.angle_alpha   90.00
_cell.angle_beta   90.00
_cell.angle_gamma   90.00
#
_symmetry.space_group_name_H-M   'P 1'
#
loop_
_entity.id
_entity.type
_entity.pdbx_description
1 polymer ?
#
loop_
_entity_poly.entity_id
_entity_poly.type
_entity_poly.pdbx_seq_one_letter_code
_entity_poly.pdbx_strand_id
1 'polypeptide(L)'
;MTAIVINKSLGQNIFMFENLFTDIRIVALVLVSVLLLSAGGCLSPNNEDWDVRMDLEIGSVFHNGDFIPVEFTCDGENVNPPIFIGHIDSRAKSLVISPTNGRSRCPNPRRPRSE
;
A
#
# COMPACT_ATOMS: atom_id res chain seq x y z
N MET A 1 -34.84 -63.72 -28.07
CA MET A 1 -33.86 -63.65 -29.17
C MET A 1 -34.12 -62.40 -29.98
N THR A 2 -33.26 -61.41 -29.89
CA THR A 2 -33.18 -60.32 -30.87
C THR A 2 -31.73 -59.85 -30.89
N ALA A 3 -30.96 -60.36 -31.85
CA ALA A 3 -29.60 -59.94 -32.10
C ALA A 3 -29.62 -58.66 -32.93
N ILE A 4 -29.03 -57.58 -32.42
CA ILE A 4 -28.76 -56.38 -33.21
C ILE A 4 -27.43 -56.61 -33.93
N VAL A 5 -27.50 -56.86 -35.23
CA VAL A 5 -26.33 -56.93 -36.12
C VAL A 5 -25.83 -55.50 -36.35
N ILE A 6 -24.78 -55.11 -35.66
CA ILE A 6 -24.09 -53.83 -35.91
C ILE A 6 -23.12 -54.06 -37.08
N ASN A 7 -23.43 -53.44 -38.22
CA ASN A 7 -22.64 -53.52 -39.44
C ASN A 7 -21.26 -52.87 -39.22
N LYS A 8 -20.18 -53.59 -39.56
CA LYS A 8 -18.76 -53.27 -39.29
C LYS A 8 -18.27 -51.92 -39.86
N SER A 9 -19.05 -51.30 -40.75
CA SER A 9 -18.74 -50.02 -41.40
C SER A 9 -19.00 -48.78 -40.52
N LEU A 10 -19.87 -48.87 -39.51
CA LEU A 10 -20.19 -47.73 -38.62
C LEU A 10 -19.20 -47.52 -37.47
N GLY A 11 -18.34 -48.50 -37.18
CA GLY A 11 -17.40 -48.45 -36.06
C GLY A 11 -16.20 -47.50 -36.24
N GLN A 12 -15.82 -47.17 -37.48
CA GLN A 12 -14.67 -46.29 -37.75
C GLN A 12 -14.99 -44.80 -37.55
N ASN A 13 -16.23 -44.37 -37.76
CA ASN A 13 -16.62 -42.96 -37.59
C ASN A 13 -16.84 -42.58 -36.12
N ILE A 14 -17.33 -43.51 -35.30
CA ILE A 14 -17.57 -43.26 -33.85
C ILE A 14 -16.23 -43.18 -33.10
N PHE A 15 -15.26 -44.02 -33.45
CA PHE A 15 -13.92 -43.99 -32.85
C PHE A 15 -13.17 -42.71 -33.21
N MET A 16 -13.36 -42.17 -34.42
CA MET A 16 -12.77 -40.88 -34.81
C MET A 16 -13.38 -39.71 -34.03
N PHE A 17 -14.69 -39.78 -33.73
CA PHE A 17 -15.41 -38.74 -32.98
C PHE A 17 -14.97 -38.65 -31.51
N GLU A 18 -14.83 -39.78 -30.81
CA GLU A 18 -14.35 -39.80 -29.41
C GLU A 18 -12.92 -39.21 -29.28
N ASN A 19 -12.02 -39.53 -30.22
CA ASN A 19 -10.66 -38.98 -30.24
C ASN A 19 -10.64 -37.48 -30.57
N LEU A 20 -11.46 -37.03 -31.52
CA LEU A 20 -11.58 -35.60 -31.87
C LEU A 20 -12.07 -34.74 -30.68
N PHE A 21 -13.03 -35.24 -29.91
CA PHE A 21 -13.50 -34.55 -28.70
C PHE A 21 -12.47 -34.56 -27.57
N THR A 22 -11.68 -35.62 -27.47
CA THR A 22 -10.59 -35.74 -26.49
C THR A 22 -9.45 -34.78 -26.82
N ASP A 23 -9.08 -34.68 -28.09
CA ASP A 23 -8.05 -33.76 -28.58
C ASP A 23 -8.46 -32.30 -28.40
N ILE A 24 -9.72 -31.93 -28.68
CA ILE A 24 -10.22 -30.56 -28.47
C ILE A 24 -10.19 -30.18 -26.98
N ARG A 25 -10.56 -31.11 -26.10
CA ARG A 25 -10.50 -30.87 -24.64
C ARG A 25 -9.06 -30.74 -24.16
N ILE A 26 -8.15 -31.57 -24.63
CA ILE A 26 -6.72 -31.51 -24.26
C ILE A 26 -6.10 -30.22 -24.78
N VAL A 27 -6.34 -29.85 -26.05
CA VAL A 27 -5.84 -28.61 -26.64
C VAL A 27 -6.40 -27.39 -25.90
N ALA A 28 -7.68 -27.40 -25.53
CA ALA A 28 -8.27 -26.33 -24.73
C ALA A 28 -7.63 -26.23 -23.34
N LEU A 29 -7.38 -27.36 -22.66
CA LEU A 29 -6.71 -27.37 -21.35
C LEU A 29 -5.26 -26.88 -21.43
N VAL A 30 -4.52 -27.25 -22.49
CA VAL A 30 -3.15 -26.80 -22.74
C VAL A 30 -3.12 -25.31 -23.07
N LEU A 31 -4.05 -24.81 -23.89
CA LEU A 31 -4.13 -23.39 -24.20
C LEU A 31 -4.46 -22.56 -22.95
N VAL A 32 -5.41 -23.01 -22.12
CA VAL A 32 -5.77 -22.32 -20.87
C VAL A 32 -4.60 -22.31 -19.88
N SER A 33 -3.85 -23.41 -19.75
CA SER A 33 -2.70 -23.44 -18.84
C SER A 33 -1.56 -22.52 -19.32
N VAL A 34 -1.29 -22.47 -20.62
CA VAL A 34 -0.32 -21.53 -21.23
C VAL A 34 -0.78 -20.08 -21.06
N LEU A 35 -2.09 -19.81 -21.13
CA LEU A 35 -2.65 -18.48 -20.91
C LEU A 35 -2.54 -18.05 -19.44
N LEU A 36 -2.79 -18.97 -18.50
CA LEU A 36 -2.64 -18.72 -17.07
C LEU A 36 -1.18 -18.51 -16.66
N LEU A 37 -0.24 -19.20 -17.31
CA LEU A 37 1.20 -19.01 -17.07
C LEU A 37 1.72 -17.68 -17.64
N SER A 38 1.18 -17.22 -18.77
CA SER A 38 1.58 -15.93 -19.36
C SER A 38 0.88 -14.73 -18.72
N ALA A 39 -0.33 -14.92 -18.18
CA ALA A 39 -1.06 -13.91 -17.39
C ALA A 39 -0.74 -13.98 -15.87
N GLY A 40 0.10 -14.94 -15.45
CA GLY A 40 0.53 -15.13 -14.07
C GLY A 40 1.47 -14.01 -13.60
N GLY A 41 0.91 -12.83 -13.33
CA GLY A 41 1.57 -11.85 -12.47
C GLY A 41 1.90 -12.49 -11.12
N CYS A 42 3.06 -12.14 -10.55
CA CYS A 42 3.55 -12.68 -9.29
C CYS A 42 2.47 -12.69 -8.21
N LEU A 43 2.20 -13.86 -7.63
CA LEU A 43 1.68 -13.94 -6.27
C LEU A 43 2.81 -13.43 -5.36
N SER A 44 2.88 -12.11 -5.17
CA SER A 44 3.67 -11.53 -4.09
C SER A 44 3.10 -12.06 -2.79
N PRO A 45 3.90 -12.73 -1.94
CA PRO A 45 3.53 -12.93 -0.55
C PRO A 45 3.27 -11.56 0.04
N ASN A 46 2.06 -11.35 0.54
CA ASN A 46 1.77 -10.18 1.35
C ASN A 46 2.61 -10.34 2.62
N ASN A 47 3.78 -9.70 2.64
CA ASN A 47 4.49 -9.49 3.89
C ASN A 47 3.60 -8.55 4.69
N GLU A 48 2.84 -9.09 5.63
CA GLU A 48 2.21 -8.31 6.68
C GLU A 48 3.32 -7.82 7.62
N ASP A 49 4.01 -6.80 7.13
CA ASP A 49 4.83 -5.91 7.93
C ASP A 49 3.87 -5.21 8.90
N TRP A 50 3.87 -5.62 10.17
CA TRP A 50 3.18 -4.87 11.21
C TRP A 50 4.00 -3.61 11.53
N ASP A 51 4.29 -2.77 10.55
CA ASP A 51 4.58 -1.36 10.82
C ASP A 51 3.25 -0.73 11.27
N VAL A 52 2.87 -0.97 12.53
CA VAL A 52 1.85 -0.18 13.20
C VAL A 52 2.45 1.20 13.32
N ARG A 53 2.22 2.03 12.30
CA ARG A 53 2.55 3.44 12.30
C ARG A 53 1.79 4.07 13.45
N MET A 54 2.47 4.19 14.59
CA MET A 54 2.03 5.06 15.66
C MET A 54 2.26 6.48 15.15
N ASP A 55 1.22 7.04 14.54
CA ASP A 55 1.24 8.42 14.08
C ASP A 55 1.25 9.33 15.31
N LEU A 56 2.40 9.94 15.60
CA LEU A 56 2.56 10.92 16.67
C LEU A 56 1.54 12.04 16.50
N GLU A 57 0.68 12.23 17.51
CA GLU A 57 -0.34 13.28 17.50
C GLU A 57 0.16 14.50 18.27
N ILE A 58 0.06 15.69 17.66
CA ILE A 58 0.50 16.96 18.25
C ILE A 58 -0.64 17.97 18.14
N GLY A 59 -1.05 18.52 19.28
CA GLY A 59 -2.11 19.53 19.39
C GLY A 59 -1.70 20.73 20.24
N SER A 60 -2.46 21.81 20.11
CA SER A 60 -2.33 23.06 20.87
C SER A 60 -3.71 23.72 20.97
N VAL A 61 -3.79 24.89 21.59
CA VAL A 61 -5.01 25.73 21.64
C VAL A 61 -5.39 26.34 20.28
N PHE A 62 -4.54 26.21 19.27
CA PHE A 62 -4.75 26.60 17.87
C PHE A 62 -4.25 25.49 16.93
N HIS A 63 -4.77 25.43 15.70
CA HIS A 63 -4.40 24.39 14.72
C HIS A 63 -3.32 24.86 13.76
N ASN A 64 -2.77 23.92 12.99
CA ASN A 64 -1.78 24.23 11.97
C ASN A 64 -2.36 25.16 10.90
N GLY A 65 -1.69 26.28 10.65
CA GLY A 65 -2.12 27.31 9.71
C GLY A 65 -3.04 28.38 10.29
N ASP A 66 -3.52 28.19 11.53
CA ASP A 66 -4.27 29.22 12.24
C ASP A 66 -3.37 30.35 12.73
N PHE A 67 -3.99 31.50 13.05
CA PHE A 67 -3.30 32.58 13.73
C PHE A 67 -2.95 32.18 15.17
N ILE A 68 -1.73 32.49 15.59
CA ILE A 68 -1.29 32.32 16.98
C ILE A 68 -1.97 33.41 17.84
N PRO A 69 -2.70 33.05 18.91
CA PRO A 69 -3.29 34.01 19.82
C PRO A 69 -2.24 34.98 20.41
N VAL A 70 -2.63 36.26 20.57
CA VAL A 70 -1.72 37.35 21.01
C VAL A 70 -1.04 37.05 22.34
N GLU A 71 -1.74 36.36 23.26
CA GLU A 71 -1.18 35.94 24.55
C GLU A 71 0.11 35.11 24.43
N PHE A 72 0.31 34.37 23.33
CA PHE A 72 1.50 33.56 23.06
C PHE A 72 2.52 34.25 22.14
N THR A 73 2.30 35.50 21.76
CA THR A 73 3.25 36.27 20.96
C THR A 73 4.04 37.23 21.84
N CYS A 74 5.08 37.84 21.26
CA CYS A 74 5.85 38.90 21.91
C CYS A 74 5.02 40.15 22.22
N ASP A 75 3.87 40.32 21.56
CA ASP A 75 2.98 41.48 21.74
C ASP A 75 1.99 41.29 22.90
N GLY A 76 1.84 40.05 23.40
CA GLY A 76 1.02 39.74 24.57
C GLY A 76 1.87 39.31 25.77
N GLU A 77 1.45 38.23 26.42
CA GLU A 77 2.08 37.75 27.67
C GLU A 77 3.41 37.02 27.43
N ASN A 78 3.73 36.69 26.16
CA ASN A 78 4.95 35.99 25.78
C ASN A 78 5.16 34.69 26.56
N VAL A 79 4.06 33.94 26.76
CA VAL A 79 4.07 32.62 27.40
C VAL A 79 3.99 31.52 26.35
N ASN A 80 4.48 30.32 26.67
CA ASN A 80 4.36 29.19 25.76
C ASN A 80 2.92 28.66 25.75
N PRO A 81 2.35 28.36 24.57
CA PRO A 81 1.03 27.76 24.50
C PRO A 81 1.03 26.35 25.11
N PRO A 82 -0.11 25.89 25.64
CA PRO A 82 -0.29 24.49 26.02
C PRO A 82 -0.07 23.58 24.81
N ILE A 83 0.73 22.52 24.98
CA ILE A 83 1.00 21.52 23.95
C ILE A 83 0.47 20.16 24.42
N PHE A 84 -0.29 19.50 23.56
CA PHE A 84 -0.80 18.14 23.78
C PHE A 84 -0.05 17.18 22.87
N ILE A 85 0.46 16.09 23.42
CA ILE A 85 1.19 15.06 22.67
C ILE A 85 0.52 13.72 22.93
N GLY A 86 0.01 13.11 21.87
CA GLY A 86 -0.66 11.81 21.88
C GLY A 86 0.10 10.78 21.05
N HIS A 87 -0.28 9.51 21.21
CA HIS A 87 0.21 8.40 20.38
C HIS A 87 1.75 8.31 20.28
N ILE A 88 2.46 8.47 21.41
CA ILE A 88 3.92 8.30 21.48
C ILE A 88 4.25 6.80 21.40
N ASP A 89 5.18 6.43 20.50
CA ASP A 89 5.73 5.06 20.41
C ASP A 89 6.27 4.63 21.78
N SER A 90 5.86 3.45 22.26
CA SER A 90 6.27 2.92 23.56
C SER A 90 7.78 2.69 23.69
N ARG A 91 8.52 2.66 22.58
CA ARG A 91 9.99 2.56 22.53
C ARG A 91 10.69 3.91 22.59
N ALA A 92 9.96 5.03 22.47
CA ALA A 92 10.54 6.36 22.51
C ALA A 92 11.16 6.64 23.89
N LYS A 93 12.46 6.96 23.92
CA LYS A 93 13.20 7.24 25.17
C LYS A 93 13.20 8.72 25.53
N SER A 94 13.08 9.58 24.53
CA SER A 94 13.12 11.04 24.70
C SER A 94 12.31 11.72 23.61
N LEU A 95 11.81 12.91 23.95
CA LEU A 95 11.09 13.80 23.05
C LEU A 95 11.77 15.17 23.07
N VAL A 96 11.86 15.83 21.92
CA VAL A 96 12.43 17.17 21.78
C VAL A 96 11.42 18.05 21.05
N ILE A 97 11.12 19.20 21.64
CA ILE A 97 10.25 20.22 21.05
C ILE A 97 11.12 21.43 20.72
N SER A 98 11.08 21.89 19.47
CA SER A 98 11.89 23.02 19.00
C SER A 98 10.99 24.02 18.26
N PRO A 99 10.75 25.22 18.84
CA PRO A 99 9.99 26.25 18.14
C PRO A 99 10.81 26.81 16.98
N THR A 100 10.21 26.90 15.80
CA THR A 100 10.82 27.50 14.61
C THR A 100 9.83 28.43 13.93
N ASN A 101 10.31 29.55 13.40
CA ASN A 101 9.50 30.55 12.69
C ASN A 101 9.42 30.28 11.18
N GLY A 102 9.65 29.03 10.76
CA GLY A 102 9.68 28.62 9.35
C GLY A 102 10.88 29.13 8.55
N ARG A 103 11.74 30.00 9.12
CA ARG A 103 13.01 30.38 8.50
C ARG A 103 14.06 29.34 8.84
N SER A 104 14.33 28.44 7.90
CA SER A 104 15.42 27.44 7.99
C SER A 104 16.83 28.05 8.02
N ARG A 105 16.97 29.38 8.02
CA ARG A 105 18.24 30.09 8.10
C ARG A 105 18.13 31.19 9.16
N CYS A 106 18.36 30.83 10.41
CA CYS A 106 18.81 31.81 11.39
C CYS A 106 20.14 32.40 10.86
N PRO A 107 20.29 33.74 10.84
CA PRO A 107 21.55 34.37 10.44
C PRO A 107 22.68 33.80 11.30
N ASN A 108 23.75 33.33 10.68
CA ASN A 108 24.93 32.92 11.42
C ASN A 108 25.55 34.17 12.08
N PRO A 109 25.56 34.28 13.41
CA PRO A 109 26.09 35.45 14.10
C PRO A 109 27.60 35.63 13.87
N ARG A 110 28.28 34.61 13.35
CA ARG A 110 29.71 34.64 12.99
C ARG A 110 29.98 35.06 11.55
N ARG A 111 28.96 35.33 10.73
CA ARG A 111 29.17 35.81 9.36
C ARG A 111 29.35 37.34 9.39
N PRO A 112 30.48 37.89 8.91
CA PRO A 112 30.62 39.33 8.76
C PRO A 112 29.49 39.84 7.88
N ARG A 113 28.88 40.96 8.27
CA ARG A 113 27.87 41.61 7.44
C ARG A 113 28.64 42.20 6.24
N SER A 114 28.40 41.67 5.05
CA SER A 114 28.88 42.31 3.83
C SER A 114 28.07 43.60 3.65
N GLU A 115 28.73 44.73 3.83
CA GLU A 115 28.24 46.05 3.41
C GLU A 115 28.17 46.15 1.89
#